data_AF-A0A1V3WEU6-F1
#
_entry.id   AF-A0A1V3WEU6-F1
#
_cell.length_a   1.000
_cell.length_b   1.000
_cell.length_c   1.000
_cell.angle_alpha   90.00
_cell.angle_beta   90.00
_cell.angle_gamma   90.00
#
_symmetry.space_group_name_H-M   'P 1'
#
loop_
_entity.id
_entity.type
_entity.pdbx_description
1 polymer ?
#
loop_
_entity_poly.entity_id
_entity_poly.type
_entity_poly.pdbx_seq_one_letter_code
_entity_poly.pdbx_strand_id
1 'polypeptide(L)'
;MKLDGNQTSIREVCDAGLLSGAVTVVWQRGEVLQVNEIGYRDVDAGLPMQRDTLFRIASMTKPVTVAAAMSLVDEGKLALRDPSRAGRRSWTTRRCWTTRMARWTGPIRPGGPSWSRIC
;
A
#
# COMPACT_ATOMS: atom_id res chain seq x y z
N MET A 1 14.71 -5.92 23.53
CA MET A 1 13.49 -5.25 23.04
C MET A 1 12.30 -6.10 23.44
N LYS A 2 11.26 -5.54 24.06
CA LYS A 2 10.04 -6.27 24.47
C LYS A 2 8.99 -6.14 23.34
N LEU A 3 8.52 -7.27 22.82
CA LEU A 3 7.59 -7.34 21.68
C LEU A 3 6.26 -8.04 22.04
N ASP A 4 6.05 -8.35 23.32
CA ASP A 4 4.91 -9.10 23.85
C ASP A 4 3.54 -8.48 23.48
N GLY A 5 3.42 -7.15 23.51
CA GLY A 5 2.19 -6.43 23.18
C GLY A 5 1.98 -6.08 21.70
N ASN A 6 2.92 -6.39 20.80
CA ASN A 6 2.88 -5.94 19.39
C ASN A 6 1.63 -6.40 18.60
N GLN A 7 1.06 -7.53 19.01
CA GLN A 7 -0.10 -8.15 18.37
C GLN A 7 -1.45 -7.66 18.89
N THR A 8 -1.49 -6.98 20.03
CA THR A 8 -2.74 -6.68 20.76
C THR A 8 -3.69 -5.82 19.94
N SER A 9 -3.21 -4.70 19.41
CA SER A 9 -4.04 -3.77 18.63
C SER A 9 -4.57 -4.40 17.34
N ILE A 10 -3.76 -5.21 16.65
CA ILE A 10 -4.18 -5.90 15.43
C ILE A 10 -5.27 -6.93 15.76
N ARG A 11 -5.14 -7.66 16.88
CA ARG A 11 -6.16 -8.62 17.33
C ARG A 11 -7.47 -7.93 17.67
N GLU A 12 -7.43 -6.85 18.44
CA GLU A 12 -8.63 -6.09 18.79
C GLU A 12 -9.41 -5.64 17.55
N VAL A 13 -8.71 -5.21 16.50
CA VAL A 13 -9.33 -4.81 15.22
C VAL A 13 -9.90 -6.00 14.45
N CYS A 14 -9.26 -7.17 14.53
CA CYS A 14 -9.78 -8.40 13.92
C CYS A 14 -11.01 -8.91 14.69
N ASP A 15 -10.95 -8.92 16.02
CA ASP A 15 -12.04 -9.34 16.90
C ASP A 15 -13.26 -8.41 16.78
N ALA A 16 -13.02 -7.12 16.53
CA ALA A 16 -14.06 -6.13 16.21
C ALA A 16 -14.66 -6.29 14.80
N GLY A 17 -14.17 -7.23 13.99
CA GLY A 17 -14.66 -7.48 12.62
C GLY A 17 -14.29 -6.40 11.61
N LEU A 18 -13.39 -5.48 11.95
CA LEU A 18 -12.93 -4.41 11.06
C LEU A 18 -11.86 -4.88 10.08
N LEU A 19 -11.20 -6.00 10.40
CA LEU A 19 -10.17 -6.64 9.58
C LEU A 19 -10.38 -8.16 9.63
N SER A 20 -10.36 -8.83 8.48
CA SER A 20 -10.52 -10.30 8.44
C SER A 20 -9.31 -11.04 9.03
N GLY A 21 -8.12 -10.47 8.85
CA GLY A 21 -6.87 -10.98 9.40
C GLY A 21 -5.66 -10.19 8.92
N ALA A 22 -4.52 -10.42 9.56
CA ALA A 22 -3.26 -9.78 9.22
C ALA A 22 -2.06 -10.69 9.52
N VAL A 23 -0.97 -10.47 8.79
CA VAL A 23 0.36 -10.95 9.15
C VAL A 23 1.23 -9.75 9.46
N THR A 24 1.89 -9.76 10.61
CA THR A 24 2.86 -8.72 11.00
C THR A 24 4.23 -9.34 11.24
N VAL A 25 5.28 -8.65 10.80
CA VAL A 25 6.67 -9.11 10.92
C VAL A 25 7.52 -8.00 11.50
N VAL A 26 8.33 -8.34 12.51
CA VAL A 26 9.38 -7.48 13.04
C VAL A 26 10.72 -8.04 12.63
N TRP A 27 11.48 -7.26 11.88
CA TRP A 27 12.81 -7.62 11.38
C TRP A 27 13.85 -6.63 11.88
N GLN A 28 14.97 -7.14 12.40
CA GLN A 28 16.06 -6.32 12.93
C GLN A 28 17.38 -7.06 12.77
N ARG A 29 18.42 -6.34 12.31
CA ARG A 29 19.81 -6.85 12.21
C ARG A 29 19.94 -8.17 11.45
N GLY A 30 19.21 -8.34 10.35
CA GLY A 30 19.28 -9.57 9.54
C GLY A 30 18.28 -10.64 9.96
N GLU A 31 17.68 -10.55 11.15
CA GLU A 31 16.87 -11.61 11.73
C GLU A 31 15.40 -11.21 11.90
N VAL A 32 14.52 -12.20 11.76
CA VAL A 32 13.10 -12.05 12.07
C VAL A 32 12.93 -12.26 13.57
N LEU A 33 12.59 -11.19 14.29
CA LEU A 33 12.41 -11.23 15.74
C LEU A 33 11.02 -11.74 16.14
N GLN A 34 10.00 -11.47 15.31
CA GLN A 34 8.62 -11.90 15.59
C GLN A 34 7.80 -11.94 14.29
N VAL A 35 6.93 -12.94 14.20
CA VAL A 35 5.86 -13.03 13.20
C VAL A 35 4.56 -13.28 13.95
N ASN A 36 3.52 -12.51 13.66
CA ASN A 36 2.18 -12.75 14.19
C ASN A 36 1.23 -13.02 13.03
N GLU A 37 0.53 -14.14 13.10
CA GLU A 37 -0.54 -14.55 12.19
C GLU A 37 -1.86 -14.39 12.94
N ILE A 38 -2.74 -13.52 12.46
CA ILE A 38 -3.97 -13.15 13.17
C ILE A 38 -5.15 -13.23 12.21
N GLY A 39 -6.26 -13.81 12.66
CA GLY A 39 -7.50 -13.92 11.89
C GLY A 39 -7.42 -14.93 10.73
N TYR A 40 -8.18 -14.65 9.68
CA TYR A 40 -8.42 -15.57 8.58
C TYR A 40 -8.00 -14.96 7.24
N ARG A 41 -7.42 -15.78 6.37
CA ARG A 41 -7.17 -15.41 4.96
C ARG A 41 -8.45 -15.50 4.12
N ASP A 42 -9.36 -16.37 4.52
CA ASP A 42 -10.67 -16.56 3.93
C ASP A 42 -11.67 -16.81 5.07
N VAL A 43 -12.57 -15.85 5.27
CA VAL A 43 -13.56 -15.89 6.37
C VAL A 43 -14.65 -16.91 6.06
N ASP A 44 -15.08 -17.02 4.80
CA ASP A 44 -16.17 -17.91 4.39
C ASP A 44 -15.71 -19.37 4.38
N ALA A 45 -14.48 -19.63 3.93
CA ALA A 45 -13.87 -20.95 3.96
C ALA A 45 -13.23 -21.31 5.32
N GLY A 46 -13.23 -20.39 6.30
CA GLY A 46 -12.64 -20.59 7.62
C GLY A 46 -11.14 -20.86 7.60
N LEU A 47 -10.42 -20.37 6.59
CA LEU A 47 -8.99 -20.65 6.43
C LEU A 47 -8.16 -19.65 7.25
N PRO A 48 -7.33 -20.12 8.21
CA PRO A 48 -6.55 -19.24 9.05
C PRO A 48 -5.48 -18.49 8.23
N MET A 49 -5.06 -17.33 8.76
CA MET A 49 -3.92 -16.62 8.22
C MET A 49 -2.64 -17.45 8.40
N GLN A 50 -1.75 -17.45 7.42
CA GLN A 50 -0.45 -18.11 7.45
C GLN A 50 0.64 -17.09 7.07
N ARG A 51 1.86 -17.27 7.56
CA ARG A 51 3.00 -16.40 7.24
C ARG A 51 3.27 -16.25 5.74
N ASP A 52 2.99 -17.27 4.96
CA ASP A 52 3.22 -17.33 3.51
C ASP A 52 1.98 -16.94 2.68
N THR A 53 0.90 -16.49 3.33
CA THR A 53 -0.27 -15.96 2.62
C THR A 53 0.14 -14.81 1.71
N LEU A 54 -0.25 -14.90 0.44
CA LEU A 54 0.03 -13.88 -0.56
C LEU A 54 -0.95 -12.70 -0.45
N PHE A 55 -0.41 -11.50 -0.31
CA PHE A 55 -1.19 -10.25 -0.29
C PHE A 55 -0.93 -9.40 -1.54
N ARG A 56 -1.97 -8.72 -2.02
CA ARG A 56 -1.81 -7.65 -3.01
C ARG A 56 -1.34 -6.38 -2.33
N ILE A 57 -0.05 -6.09 -2.40
CA ILE A 57 0.59 -4.94 -1.74
C ILE A 57 0.35 -3.58 -2.42
N ALA A 58 -0.24 -3.58 -3.62
CA ALA A 58 -0.64 -2.40 -4.38
C ALA A 58 0.42 -1.28 -4.40
N SER A 59 0.11 -0.11 -3.86
CA SER A 59 0.98 1.08 -3.87
C SER A 59 2.34 0.88 -3.19
N MET A 60 2.50 -0.14 -2.33
CA MET A 60 3.80 -0.52 -1.76
C MET A 60 4.80 -1.03 -2.80
N THR A 61 4.37 -1.24 -4.05
CA THR A 61 5.28 -1.51 -5.18
C THR A 61 6.13 -0.29 -5.53
N LYS A 62 5.67 0.95 -5.23
CA LYS A 62 6.36 2.19 -5.62
C LYS A 62 7.79 2.30 -5.07
N PRO A 63 8.05 2.07 -3.75
CA PRO A 63 9.42 2.04 -3.25
C PRO A 63 10.35 1.09 -4.02
N VAL A 64 9.86 -0.09 -4.40
CA VAL A 64 10.64 -1.07 -5.17
C VAL A 64 10.97 -0.53 -6.56
N THR A 65 9.98 0.03 -7.26
CA THR A 65 10.18 0.64 -8.57
C THR A 65 11.14 1.83 -8.50
N VAL A 66 11.02 2.68 -7.47
CA VAL A 66 11.91 3.82 -7.26
C VAL A 66 13.34 3.36 -6.99
N ALA A 67 13.54 2.36 -6.12
CA ALA A 67 14.87 1.81 -5.85
C ALA A 67 15.53 1.30 -7.14
N ALA A 68 14.81 0.51 -7.95
CA ALA A 68 15.32 0.04 -9.24
C ALA A 68 15.63 1.19 -10.22
N ALA A 69 14.76 2.22 -10.27
CA ALA A 69 14.99 3.39 -11.11
C ALA A 69 16.22 4.19 -10.66
N MET A 70 16.43 4.35 -9.35
CA MET A 70 17.60 5.07 -8.81
C MET A 70 18.90 4.29 -9.04
N SER A 71 18.89 2.96 -8.97
CA SER A 71 20.05 2.15 -9.37
C SER A 71 20.46 2.41 -10.83
N LEU A 72 19.48 2.55 -11.74
CA LEU A 72 19.78 2.91 -13.13
C LEU A 72 20.32 4.33 -13.30
N VAL A 73 19.94 5.24 -12.38
CA VAL A 73 20.49 6.60 -12.35
C VAL A 73 21.94 6.59 -11.89
N ASP A 74 22.25 5.83 -10.83
CA ASP A 74 23.62 5.67 -10.32
C ASP A 74 24.55 5.04 -11.37
N GLU A 75 24.01 4.13 -12.18
CA GLU A 75 24.70 3.53 -13.33
C GLU A 75 24.83 4.48 -14.55
N GLY A 76 24.26 5.69 -14.49
CA GLY A 76 24.25 6.65 -15.59
C GLY A 76 23.37 6.25 -16.78
N LYS A 77 22.57 5.18 -16.66
CA LYS A 77 21.66 4.66 -17.70
C LYS A 77 20.34 5.42 -17.77
N LEU A 78 19.99 6.15 -16.70
CA LEU A 78 18.79 6.96 -16.61
C LEU A 78 19.15 8.34 -16.06
N ALA A 79 18.70 9.42 -16.71
CA ALA A 79 18.90 10.78 -16.21
C ALA A 79 17.64 11.25 -15.46
N LEU A 80 17.78 11.56 -14.16
CA LEU A 80 16.71 12.06 -13.28
C LEU A 80 16.03 13.34 -13.78
N ARG A 81 16.83 14.22 -14.38
CA ARG A 81 16.41 15.55 -14.82
C ARG A 81 16.32 15.66 -16.34
N ASP A 82 16.25 14.55 -17.05
CA ASP A 82 15.97 14.63 -18.48
C ASP A 82 14.59 15.27 -18.65
N PRO A 83 14.47 16.51 -19.18
CA PRO A 83 13.17 16.98 -19.60
C PRO A 83 12.69 15.93 -20.60
N SER A 84 11.49 15.39 -20.40
CA SER A 84 10.88 14.32 -21.21
C SER A 84 10.63 14.70 -22.69
N ARG A 85 11.43 15.60 -23.24
CA ARG A 85 11.23 16.33 -24.47
C ARG A 85 12.57 16.64 -25.15
N ALA A 86 13.15 15.61 -25.75
CA ALA A 86 13.91 15.76 -26.98
C ALA A 86 13.52 14.63 -27.95
N GLY A 87 12.27 14.64 -28.43
CA GLY A 87 11.91 13.89 -29.66
C GLY A 87 10.59 13.12 -29.71
N ARG A 88 9.87 12.89 -28.60
CA ARG A 88 8.60 12.11 -28.65
C ARG A 88 7.37 13.03 -28.73
N ARG A 89 6.84 13.20 -29.95
CA ARG A 89 5.71 14.09 -30.30
C ARG A 89 4.39 13.85 -29.55
N SER A 90 4.24 12.81 -28.72
CA SER A 90 2.95 12.48 -28.08
C SER A 90 2.75 12.99 -26.65
N TRP A 91 3.79 13.49 -25.96
CA TRP A 91 3.67 13.91 -24.55
C TRP A 91 3.40 15.41 -24.34
N THR A 92 3.14 16.14 -25.43
CA THR A 92 2.76 17.56 -25.38
C THR A 92 1.24 17.73 -25.32
N THR A 93 0.60 17.04 -24.37
CA THR A 93 -0.71 17.49 -23.89
C THR A 93 -0.63 17.58 -22.38
N ARG A 94 -0.40 18.81 -21.92
CA ARG A 94 -0.74 19.19 -20.55
C ARG A 94 -2.25 19.01 -20.40
N ARG A 95 -2.70 17.81 -20.05
CA ARG A 95 -3.82 17.70 -19.12
C ARG A 95 -3.16 17.72 -17.77
N CYS A 96 -3.39 18.80 -17.01
CA CYS A 96 -3.16 18.78 -15.58
C CYS A 96 -3.72 17.46 -15.07
N TRP A 97 -2.84 16.58 -14.62
CA TRP A 97 -3.23 15.50 -13.73
C TRP A 97 -3.60 16.19 -12.42
N THR A 98 -4.80 16.75 -12.35
CA THR A 98 -5.48 16.88 -11.08
C THR A 98 -5.70 15.43 -10.67
N THR A 99 -4.80 14.88 -9.87
CA THR A 99 -5.13 13.73 -9.04
C THR A 99 -6.34 14.20 -8.25
N ARG A 100 -7.53 13.84 -8.73
CA ARG A 100 -8.77 14.02 -8.00
C ARG A 100 -8.68 13.05 -6.83
N MET A 101 -7.92 13.41 -5.80
CA MET A 101 -8.11 12.85 -4.48
C MET A 101 -9.51 13.29 -4.09
N ALA A 102 -10.45 12.34 -4.14
CA ALA A 102 -11.70 12.50 -3.45
C ALA A 102 -11.35 12.62 -1.96
N ARG A 103 -11.36 13.84 -1.43
CA ARG A 103 -11.36 14.06 0.01
C ARG A 103 -12.78 13.74 0.49
N TRP A 104 -12.92 12.67 1.23
CA TRP A 104 -14.16 12.36 1.94
C TRP A 104 -14.40 13.44 2.99
N THR A 105 -15.54 14.14 2.92
CA THR A 105 -15.88 15.25 3.83
C THR A 105 -17.23 15.10 4.53
N GLY A 106 -17.93 13.95 4.45
CA GLY A 106 -19.26 13.80 5.03
C GLY A 106 -19.52 12.42 5.65
N PRO A 107 -20.34 12.32 6.71
CA PRO A 107 -20.54 11.07 7.47
C PRO A 107 -21.13 9.93 6.61
N ILE A 108 -20.73 8.69 6.92
CA ILE A 108 -21.12 7.48 6.19
C ILE A 108 -22.61 7.18 6.45
N ARG A 109 -23.47 7.43 5.45
CA ARG A 109 -24.88 7.01 5.47
C ARG A 109 -25.10 5.80 4.53
N PRO A 110 -26.08 4.93 4.81
CA PRO A 110 -26.42 3.80 3.95
C PRO A 110 -27.26 4.30 2.76
N GLY A 111 -26.56 4.76 1.73
CA GLY A 111 -27.15 5.28 0.50
C GLY A 111 -26.04 5.93 -0.30
N GLY A 112 -25.68 5.31 -1.43
CA GLY A 112 -24.44 5.54 -2.18
C GLY A 112 -24.04 7.00 -2.43
N PRO A 113 -22.75 7.25 -2.72
CA PRO A 113 -22.18 8.59 -2.72
C PRO A 113 -22.82 9.48 -3.80
N SER A 114 -23.39 10.62 -3.36
CA SER A 114 -23.72 11.72 -4.26
C SER A 114 -22.44 12.52 -4.53
N TRP A 115 -22.04 12.58 -5.81
CA TRP A 115 -20.86 13.30 -6.26
C TRP A 115 -21.28 14.62 -6.89
N SER A 116 -21.05 15.75 -6.22
CA SER A 116 -21.11 17.06 -6.87
C SER A 116 -19.75 17.40 -7.51
N ARG A 117 -19.77 17.92 -8.74
CA ARG A 117 -18.59 18.47 -9.41
C ARG A 117 -18.43 19.92 -8.99
N ILE A 118 -17.22 20.31 -8.59
CA ILE A 118 -16.80 21.71 -8.53
C ILE A 118 -15.59 21.83 -9.45
N CYS A 119 -15.63 22.84 -10.33
CA CYS A 119 -14.56 23.21 -11.26
C CYS A 119 -13.38 23.85 -10.52
#